data_AF-A0A353AZJ9-F1
#
_entry.id   AF-A0A353AZJ9-F1
#
_cell.length_a   1.000
_cell.length_b   1.000
_cell.length_c   1.000
_cell.angle_alpha   90.00
_cell.angle_beta   90.00
_cell.angle_gamma   90.00
#
_symmetry.space_group_name_H-M   'P 1'
#
loop_
_entity.id
_entity.type
_entity.pdbx_description
1 polymer ?
#
loop_
_entity_poly.entity_id
_entity_poly.type
_entity_poly.pdbx_seq_one_letter_code
_entity_poly.pdbx_strand_id
1 'polypeptide(L)'
;MLSIKLIGNSKQEVGYYSDLGEDYYVAGGEPTGIWWGEGAKQLGLTGTVQASAFRSILEGKSADGQKALVQNAGKASRRAAFDLTFSVPKSVSIARATADDKLASQIDQACDAASKKAFEAVQELCGIARRGKAGKLNEPAQLVAAVFRHETARGLKDNVPDPNLHYHMVLCNVAVREDGTTGTFDAR
;
A
#
# COMPACT_ATOMS: atom_id res chain seq x y z
N MET A 1 -10.68 11.33 -5.20
CA MET A 1 -10.48 11.86 -3.82
C MET A 1 -9.36 11.06 -3.17
N LEU A 2 -8.50 11.69 -2.37
CA LEU A 2 -7.48 11.02 -1.59
C LEU A 2 -7.86 11.07 -0.10
N SER A 3 -7.87 9.94 0.57
CA SER A 3 -7.85 9.86 2.04
C SER A 3 -6.57 9.20 2.51
N ILE A 4 -6.11 9.56 3.71
CA ILE A 4 -4.87 9.04 4.29
C ILE A 4 -5.18 8.53 5.68
N LYS A 5 -4.80 7.27 5.96
CA LYS A 5 -4.94 6.65 7.28
C LYS A 5 -3.59 6.09 7.74
N LEU A 6 -3.21 6.40 8.97
CA LEU A 6 -2.05 5.79 9.61
C LEU A 6 -2.38 4.35 10.03
N ILE A 7 -1.46 3.42 9.76
CA ILE A 7 -1.52 2.03 10.22
C ILE A 7 -0.46 1.83 11.31
N GLY A 8 -0.89 1.48 12.52
CA GLY A 8 -0.01 1.10 13.61
C GLY A 8 0.46 -0.36 13.53
N ASN A 9 1.47 -0.71 14.34
CA ASN A 9 2.01 -2.07 14.42
C ASN A 9 1.44 -2.87 15.59
N SER A 10 0.25 -2.52 16.08
CA SER A 10 -0.43 -3.32 17.10
C SER A 10 -0.80 -4.68 16.51
N LYS A 11 -0.79 -5.75 17.31
CA LYS A 11 -1.21 -7.09 16.86
C LYS A 11 -2.62 -7.06 16.24
N GLN A 12 -3.48 -6.16 16.74
CA GLN A 12 -4.84 -5.98 16.26
C GLN A 12 -4.89 -5.24 14.92
N GLU A 13 -4.08 -4.21 14.67
CA GLU A 13 -4.08 -3.50 13.38
C GLU A 13 -3.28 -4.23 12.29
N VAL A 14 -2.15 -4.84 12.63
CA VAL A 14 -1.38 -5.68 11.70
C VAL A 14 -2.16 -6.94 11.39
N GLY A 15 -2.77 -7.58 12.39
CA GLY A 15 -3.72 -8.67 12.22
C GLY A 15 -4.89 -8.21 11.36
N TYR A 16 -5.56 -7.11 11.69
CA TYR A 16 -6.65 -6.55 10.89
C TYR A 16 -6.24 -6.33 9.42
N TYR A 17 -5.10 -5.70 9.09
CA TYR A 17 -4.71 -5.50 7.69
C TYR A 17 -4.12 -6.76 7.00
N SER A 18 -3.61 -7.74 7.74
CA SER A 18 -3.11 -9.01 7.20
C SER A 18 -4.24 -10.02 6.98
N ASP A 19 -5.14 -10.13 7.96
CA ASP A 19 -6.29 -11.02 7.97
C ASP A 19 -7.40 -10.43 7.08
N LEU A 20 -7.59 -9.10 7.02
CA LEU A 20 -8.34 -8.46 5.91
C LEU A 20 -7.58 -8.55 4.59
N GLY A 21 -6.26 -8.67 4.59
CA GLY A 21 -5.48 -9.01 3.41
C GLY A 21 -5.99 -10.30 2.78
N GLU A 22 -6.24 -11.31 3.61
CA GLU A 22 -6.82 -12.58 3.18
C GLU A 22 -8.35 -12.51 2.98
N ASP A 23 -9.12 -11.85 3.86
CA ASP A 23 -10.61 -11.87 3.84
C ASP A 23 -11.30 -10.70 3.10
N TYR A 24 -10.65 -9.54 2.94
CA TYR A 24 -11.25 -8.32 2.35
C TYR A 24 -10.55 -7.87 1.07
N TYR A 25 -9.23 -8.03 0.98
CA TYR A 25 -8.44 -7.74 -0.22
C TYR A 25 -8.28 -8.97 -1.15
N VAL A 26 -8.50 -10.19 -0.65
CA VAL A 26 -8.29 -11.45 -1.40
C VAL A 26 -9.55 -12.35 -1.43
N ALA A 27 -10.35 -12.47 -0.36
CA ALA A 27 -11.47 -13.41 -0.33
C ALA A 27 -12.77 -12.97 -1.03
N GLY A 28 -12.82 -11.75 -1.58
CA GLY A 28 -13.99 -11.25 -2.32
C GLY A 28 -14.04 -11.64 -3.81
N GLY A 29 -13.03 -12.34 -4.33
CA GLY A 29 -12.81 -12.43 -5.78
C GLY A 29 -12.29 -11.13 -6.39
N GLU A 30 -11.92 -10.16 -5.57
CA GLU A 30 -11.26 -8.92 -5.98
C GLU A 30 -9.75 -9.15 -6.25
N PRO A 31 -9.11 -8.33 -7.10
CA PRO A 31 -7.75 -8.59 -7.58
C PRO A 31 -6.72 -8.61 -6.45
N THR A 32 -5.84 -9.62 -6.46
CA THR A 32 -4.70 -9.69 -5.54
C THR A 32 -3.85 -8.43 -5.63
N GLY A 33 -3.45 -7.86 -4.48
CA GLY A 33 -2.62 -6.66 -4.46
C GLY A 33 -1.30 -6.81 -5.22
N ILE A 34 -0.73 -5.70 -5.69
CA ILE A 34 0.52 -5.66 -6.45
C ILE A 34 1.55 -4.78 -5.75
N TRP A 35 2.80 -5.22 -5.70
CA TRP A 35 3.93 -4.44 -5.19
C TRP A 35 4.36 -3.36 -6.18
N TRP A 36 4.40 -2.11 -5.72
CA TRP A 36 4.85 -0.94 -6.48
C TRP A 36 6.06 -0.27 -5.80
N GLY A 37 6.86 0.42 -6.61
CA GLY A 37 8.04 1.17 -6.19
C GLY A 37 9.35 0.47 -6.47
N GLU A 38 10.39 1.27 -6.74
CA GLU A 38 11.74 0.74 -6.92
C GLU A 38 12.29 0.14 -5.62
N GLY A 39 11.89 0.70 -4.47
CA GLY A 39 12.23 0.14 -3.17
C GLY A 39 11.66 -1.26 -2.98
N ALA A 40 10.45 -1.52 -3.48
CA ALA A 40 9.87 -2.86 -3.46
C ALA A 40 10.71 -3.84 -4.28
N LYS A 41 11.09 -3.47 -5.52
CA LYS A 41 11.96 -4.30 -6.37
C LYS A 41 13.31 -4.57 -5.73
N GLN A 42 13.94 -3.57 -5.12
CA GLN A 42 15.24 -3.71 -4.43
C GLN A 42 15.15 -4.66 -3.22
N LEU A 43 13.98 -4.81 -2.62
CA LEU A 43 13.71 -5.79 -1.57
C LEU A 43 13.24 -7.16 -2.10
N GLY A 44 13.19 -7.36 -3.42
CA GLY A 44 12.70 -8.58 -4.05
C GLY A 44 11.17 -8.73 -4.01
N LEU A 45 10.44 -7.65 -3.74
CA LEU A 45 8.99 -7.63 -3.71
C LEU A 45 8.46 -7.21 -5.09
N THR A 46 8.04 -8.19 -5.89
CA THR A 46 7.55 -7.97 -7.25
C THR A 46 6.28 -8.74 -7.52
N GLY A 47 5.39 -8.18 -8.35
CA GLY A 47 4.14 -8.84 -8.71
C GLY A 47 3.17 -8.89 -7.54
N THR A 48 2.47 -10.02 -7.40
CA THR A 48 1.43 -10.21 -6.41
C THR A 48 1.94 -10.15 -4.97
N VAL A 49 1.20 -9.43 -4.13
CA VAL A 49 1.42 -9.32 -2.69
C VAL A 49 1.06 -10.63 -2.01
N GLN A 50 2.05 -11.28 -1.41
CA GLN A 50 1.86 -12.44 -0.54
C GLN A 50 1.56 -11.98 0.88
N ALA A 51 0.53 -12.54 1.51
CA ALA A 51 0.08 -12.12 2.84
C ALA A 51 1.19 -12.20 3.91
N SER A 52 1.98 -13.27 3.90
CA SER A 52 3.11 -13.46 4.82
C SER A 52 4.23 -12.43 4.62
N ALA A 53 4.58 -12.12 3.37
CA ALA A 53 5.56 -11.10 3.03
C ALA A 53 5.05 -9.70 3.40
N PHE A 54 3.78 -9.40 3.11
CA PHE A 54 3.15 -8.14 3.45
C PHE A 54 3.15 -7.90 4.96
N ARG A 55 2.75 -8.91 5.74
CA ARG A 55 2.81 -8.87 7.20
C ARG A 55 4.23 -8.61 7.71
N SER A 56 5.22 -9.31 7.16
CA SER A 56 6.62 -9.14 7.59
C SER A 56 7.14 -7.72 7.29
N ILE A 57 6.82 -7.16 6.12
CA ILE A 57 7.14 -5.79 5.76
C ILE A 57 6.39 -4.78 6.64
N LEU A 58 5.12 -5.04 6.93
CA LEU A 58 4.32 -4.30 7.90
C LEU A 58 4.83 -4.42 9.33
N GLU A 59 5.70 -5.37 9.67
CA GLU A 59 6.43 -5.43 10.93
C GLU A 59 7.81 -4.73 10.85
N GLY A 60 8.22 -4.27 9.68
CA GLY A 60 9.51 -3.64 9.43
C GLY A 60 10.65 -4.65 9.21
N LYS A 61 10.32 -5.84 8.72
CA LYS A 61 11.25 -6.95 8.45
C LYS A 61 11.27 -7.29 6.95
N SER A 62 12.27 -8.05 6.51
CA SER A 62 12.33 -8.62 5.15
C SER A 62 11.15 -9.54 4.86
N ALA A 63 10.91 -9.85 3.59
CA ALA A 63 9.78 -10.67 3.16
C ALA A 63 9.72 -12.05 3.83
N ASP A 64 10.88 -12.63 4.16
CA ASP A 64 11.04 -13.90 4.89
C ASP A 64 10.95 -13.76 6.43
N GLY A 65 10.76 -12.54 6.92
CA GLY A 65 10.70 -12.19 8.34
C GLY A 65 12.03 -12.25 9.09
N GLN A 66 13.16 -12.55 8.45
CA GLN A 66 14.43 -12.85 9.14
C GLN A 66 15.25 -11.61 9.48
N LYS A 67 15.23 -10.59 8.62
CA LYS A 67 16.07 -9.39 8.75
C LYS A 67 15.23 -8.18 9.14
N ALA A 68 15.64 -7.46 10.18
CA ALA A 68 15.07 -6.15 10.47
C ALA A 68 15.50 -5.13 9.40
N LEU A 69 14.53 -4.47 8.77
CA LEU A 69 14.77 -3.42 7.78
C LEU A 69 14.77 -2.02 8.42
N VAL A 70 14.21 -1.89 9.63
CA VAL A 70 14.13 -0.64 10.39
C VAL A 70 14.49 -0.87 11.85
N GLN A 71 14.99 0.15 12.54
CA GLN A 71 15.47 0.04 13.94
C GLN A 71 14.41 -0.34 14.96
N ASN A 72 13.14 -0.02 14.69
CA ASN A 72 12.01 -0.32 15.56
C ASN A 72 11.17 -1.50 15.07
N ALA A 73 11.73 -2.37 14.21
CA ALA A 73 11.03 -3.55 13.70
C ALA A 73 10.39 -4.37 14.83
N GLY A 74 9.17 -4.83 14.62
CA GLY A 74 8.38 -5.60 15.58
C GLY A 74 7.85 -4.83 16.81
N LYS A 75 8.25 -3.57 17.03
CA LYS A 75 7.75 -2.79 18.19
C LYS A 75 6.29 -2.39 17.97
N ALA A 76 5.42 -2.63 18.97
CA ALA A 76 4.00 -2.29 18.87
C ALA A 76 3.73 -0.79 18.64
N SER A 77 4.62 0.08 19.13
CA SER A 77 4.50 1.53 18.99
C SER A 77 4.93 2.09 17.63
N ARG A 78 5.43 1.26 16.69
CA ARG A 78 5.84 1.78 15.39
C ARG A 78 4.65 2.08 14.50
N ARG A 79 4.83 3.12 13.68
CA ARG A 79 4.01 3.38 12.49
C ARG A 79 4.39 2.38 11.42
N ALA A 80 3.48 1.48 11.07
CA ALA A 80 3.75 0.37 10.15
C ALA A 80 3.66 0.81 8.69
N ALA A 81 2.64 1.60 8.35
CA ALA A 81 2.39 2.08 7.00
C ALA A 81 1.42 3.27 7.02
N PHE A 82 1.21 3.87 5.85
CA PHE A 82 0.15 4.82 5.57
C PHE A 82 -0.70 4.25 4.44
N ASP A 83 -2.01 4.15 4.65
CA ASP A 83 -2.97 3.78 3.61
C ASP A 83 -3.41 5.05 2.89
N LEU A 84 -2.94 5.21 1.65
CA LEU A 84 -3.34 6.28 0.75
C LEU A 84 -4.45 5.72 -0.13
N THR A 85 -5.70 6.00 0.22
CA THR A 85 -6.84 5.49 -0.53
C THR A 85 -7.26 6.51 -1.61
N PHE A 86 -7.09 6.11 -2.87
CA PHE A 86 -7.52 6.88 -4.03
C PHE A 86 -8.88 6.38 -4.50
N SER A 87 -9.94 7.13 -4.21
CA SER A 87 -11.29 6.83 -4.71
C SER A 87 -11.54 7.55 -6.03
N VAL A 88 -11.96 6.82 -7.05
CA VAL A 88 -12.32 7.41 -8.34
C VAL A 88 -13.68 8.12 -8.23
N PRO A 89 -14.00 9.08 -9.13
CA PRO A 89 -15.32 9.72 -9.11
C PRO A 89 -16.45 8.71 -9.19
N LYS A 90 -17.53 8.91 -8.40
CA LYS A 90 -18.65 7.95 -8.32
C LYS A 90 -19.26 7.59 -9.68
N SER A 91 -19.33 8.55 -10.60
CA SER A 91 -19.80 8.32 -11.98
C SER A 91 -18.91 7.32 -12.73
N VAL A 92 -17.59 7.36 -12.53
CA VAL A 92 -16.64 6.40 -13.12
C VAL A 92 -16.82 5.01 -12.50
N SER A 93 -17.01 4.94 -11.17
CA SER A 93 -17.32 3.67 -10.50
C SER A 93 -18.59 3.02 -11.04
N ILE A 94 -19.66 3.80 -11.25
CA ILE A 94 -20.93 3.32 -11.82
C ILE A 94 -20.73 2.91 -13.29
N ALA A 95 -20.03 3.72 -14.08
CA ALA A 95 -19.75 3.41 -15.47
C ALA A 95 -18.98 2.10 -15.62
N ARG A 96 -17.95 1.88 -14.78
CA ARG A 96 -17.22 0.60 -14.74
C ARG A 96 -18.18 -0.55 -14.39
N ALA A 97 -18.92 -0.44 -13.28
CA ALA A 97 -19.75 -1.54 -12.78
C ALA A 97 -20.87 -1.98 -13.76
N THR A 98 -21.21 -1.14 -14.73
CA THR A 98 -22.26 -1.41 -15.72
C THR A 98 -21.73 -1.57 -17.15
N ALA A 99 -20.41 -1.47 -17.34
CA ALA A 99 -19.75 -1.56 -18.63
C ALA A 99 -19.69 -3.00 -19.16
N ASP A 100 -19.59 -3.14 -20.49
CA ASP A 100 -19.09 -4.37 -21.10
C ASP A 100 -17.59 -4.58 -20.82
N ASP A 101 -17.08 -5.78 -21.10
CA ASP A 101 -15.68 -6.14 -20.81
C ASP A 101 -14.66 -5.18 -21.44
N LYS A 102 -14.98 -4.65 -22.62
CA LYS A 102 -14.09 -3.76 -23.36
C LYS A 102 -13.98 -2.40 -22.66
N LEU A 103 -15.12 -1.78 -22.36
CA LEU A 103 -15.15 -0.49 -21.68
C LEU A 103 -14.65 -0.61 -20.24
N ALA A 104 -15.01 -1.69 -19.53
CA ALA A 104 -14.49 -1.98 -18.19
C ALA A 104 -12.96 -2.04 -18.20
N SER A 105 -12.36 -2.76 -19.16
CA SER A 105 -10.91 -2.84 -19.31
C SER A 105 -10.26 -1.47 -19.58
N GLN A 106 -10.90 -0.63 -20.40
CA GLN A 106 -10.39 0.72 -20.68
C GLN A 106 -10.43 1.63 -19.45
N ILE A 107 -11.51 1.55 -18.66
CA ILE A 107 -11.63 2.30 -17.40
C ILE A 107 -10.56 1.82 -16.41
N ASP A 108 -10.42 0.50 -16.24
CA ASP A 108 -9.43 -0.10 -15.34
C ASP A 108 -8.01 0.36 -15.72
N GLN A 109 -7.63 0.31 -17.00
CA GLN A 109 -6.32 0.78 -17.48
C GLN A 109 -6.07 2.27 -17.22
N ALA A 110 -7.08 3.12 -17.44
CA ALA A 110 -6.97 4.55 -17.18
C ALA A 110 -6.81 4.83 -15.68
N CYS A 111 -7.56 4.14 -14.84
CA CYS A 111 -7.46 4.26 -13.39
C CYS A 111 -6.12 3.73 -12.86
N ASP A 112 -5.64 2.59 -13.35
CA ASP A 112 -4.32 2.04 -13.01
C ASP A 112 -3.20 3.01 -13.38
N ALA A 113 -3.26 3.61 -14.57
CA ALA A 113 -2.29 4.61 -15.01
C ALA A 113 -2.31 5.86 -14.12
N ALA A 114 -3.50 6.36 -13.76
CA ALA A 114 -3.66 7.48 -12.85
C ALA A 114 -3.10 7.18 -11.44
N SER A 115 -3.39 5.99 -10.91
CA SER A 115 -2.87 5.54 -9.61
C SER A 115 -1.34 5.40 -9.63
N LYS A 116 -0.75 4.89 -10.72
CA LYS A 116 0.72 4.84 -10.89
C LYS A 116 1.33 6.24 -10.93
N LYS A 117 0.71 7.19 -11.64
CA LYS A 117 1.15 8.60 -11.64
C LYS A 117 1.06 9.23 -10.26
N ALA A 118 0.04 8.90 -9.48
CA ALA A 118 -0.06 9.33 -8.08
C ALA A 118 1.08 8.74 -7.23
N PHE A 119 1.44 7.47 -7.42
CA PHE A 119 2.59 6.87 -6.73
C PHE A 119 3.92 7.55 -7.11
N GLU A 120 4.13 7.88 -8.38
CA GLU A 120 5.32 8.62 -8.83
C GLU A 120 5.44 9.98 -8.12
N ALA A 121 4.33 10.72 -7.99
CA ALA A 121 4.31 11.96 -7.23
C ALA A 121 4.58 11.75 -5.74
N VAL A 122 4.05 10.69 -5.13
CA VAL A 122 4.35 10.32 -3.73
C VAL A 122 5.83 9.98 -3.56
N GLN A 123 6.43 9.25 -4.51
CA GLN A 123 7.86 8.94 -4.51
C GLN A 123 8.72 10.21 -4.61
N GLU A 124 8.34 11.18 -5.43
CA GLU A 124 9.05 12.46 -5.56
C GLU A 124 8.94 13.31 -4.28
N LEU A 125 7.74 13.40 -3.70
CA LEU A 125 7.47 14.26 -2.55
C LEU A 125 7.92 13.65 -1.21
N CYS A 126 7.81 12.34 -1.06
CA CYS A 126 7.99 11.64 0.22
C CYS A 126 9.15 10.64 0.22
N GLY A 127 9.85 10.47 -0.91
CA GLY A 127 11.00 9.56 -1.07
C GLY A 127 12.26 10.03 -0.35
N ILE A 128 12.16 10.30 0.95
CA ILE A 128 13.23 10.83 1.78
C ILE A 128 13.32 9.96 3.03
N ALA A 129 14.50 9.43 3.33
CA ALA A 129 14.78 8.76 4.58
C ALA A 129 15.54 9.68 5.53
N ARG A 130 15.35 9.45 6.84
CA ARG A 130 16.10 10.15 7.89
C ARG A 130 17.18 9.26 8.48
N ARG A 131 18.37 9.83 8.69
CA ARG A 131 19.54 9.14 9.26
C ARG A 131 20.28 9.99 10.28
N GLY A 132 21.09 9.31 11.10
CA GLY A 132 21.92 9.92 12.14
C GLY A 132 21.17 10.24 13.44
N LYS A 133 21.90 10.82 14.40
CA LYS A 133 21.35 11.17 15.72
C LYS A 133 20.19 12.16 15.56
N ALA A 134 19.02 11.81 16.11
CA ALA A 134 17.76 12.53 15.96
C ALA A 134 17.25 12.66 14.50
N GLY A 135 17.79 11.90 13.55
CA GLY A 135 17.34 11.88 12.16
C GLY A 135 17.51 13.24 11.47
N LYS A 136 18.65 13.92 11.69
CA LYS A 136 18.94 15.24 11.13
C LYS A 136 19.40 15.21 9.67
N LEU A 137 19.81 14.05 9.16
CA LEU A 137 20.19 13.89 7.77
C LEU A 137 18.99 13.40 6.99
N ASN A 138 18.63 14.13 5.93
CA ASN A 138 17.64 13.73 4.95
C ASN A 138 18.41 13.26 3.71
N GLU A 139 18.06 12.09 3.20
CA GLU A 139 18.66 11.54 1.99
C GLU A 139 17.59 10.91 1.10
N PRO A 140 17.77 10.88 -0.23
CA PRO A 140 16.85 10.22 -1.14
C PRO A 140 16.64 8.75 -0.76
N ALA A 141 15.39 8.29 -0.87
CA ALA A 141 15.03 6.91 -0.60
C ALA A 141 13.89 6.44 -1.50
N GLN A 142 13.96 5.18 -1.90
CA GLN A 142 12.96 4.49 -2.69
C GLN A 142 11.89 3.91 -1.77
N LEU A 143 10.63 4.26 -2.05
CA LEU A 143 9.47 3.85 -1.29
C LEU A 143 9.01 2.44 -1.68
N VAL A 144 8.28 1.81 -0.76
CA VAL A 144 7.70 0.47 -0.90
C VAL A 144 6.20 0.58 -0.71
N ALA A 145 5.40 0.19 -1.71
CA ALA A 145 3.94 0.21 -1.60
C ALA A 145 3.32 -1.13 -2.02
N ALA A 146 2.33 -1.58 -1.27
CA ALA A 146 1.39 -2.62 -1.70
C ALA A 146 0.10 -1.95 -2.15
N VAL A 147 -0.33 -2.20 -3.39
CA VAL A 147 -1.51 -1.56 -3.97
C VAL A 147 -2.61 -2.58 -4.20
N PHE A 148 -3.78 -2.32 -3.61
CA PHE A 148 -4.95 -3.17 -3.74
C PHE A 148 -6.09 -2.39 -4.38
N ARG A 149 -6.74 -2.98 -5.38
CA ARG A 149 -7.86 -2.38 -6.10
C ARG A 149 -9.15 -3.02 -5.64
N HIS A 150 -10.11 -2.20 -5.27
CA HIS A 150 -11.44 -2.62 -4.85
C HIS A 150 -12.52 -1.96 -5.69
N GLU A 151 -13.67 -2.61 -5.83
CA GLU A 151 -14.73 -2.19 -6.75
C GLU A 151 -16.02 -1.80 -6.02
N THR A 152 -16.14 -2.15 -4.74
CA THR A 152 -17.33 -1.96 -3.94
C THR A 152 -17.09 -1.12 -2.69
N ALA A 153 -18.11 -0.40 -2.24
CA ALA A 153 -18.07 0.26 -0.93
C ALA A 153 -18.13 -0.78 0.19
N ARG A 154 -17.82 -0.38 1.43
CA ARG A 154 -18.04 -1.25 2.58
C ARG A 154 -19.52 -1.62 2.66
N GLY A 155 -19.84 -2.90 2.43
CA GLY A 155 -21.20 -3.41 2.54
C GLY A 155 -21.74 -3.25 3.96
N LEU A 156 -23.00 -2.84 4.07
CA LEU A 156 -23.76 -2.99 5.31
C LEU A 156 -24.34 -4.41 5.34
N LYS A 157 -24.51 -4.96 6.54
CA LYS A 157 -25.14 -6.28 6.71
C LYS A 157 -26.48 -6.29 5.96
N ASP A 158 -26.69 -7.32 5.15
CA ASP A 158 -27.90 -7.57 4.36
C ASP A 158 -28.17 -6.59 3.20
N ASN A 159 -27.15 -5.86 2.69
CA ASN A 159 -27.26 -5.00 1.51
C ASN A 159 -26.22 -5.32 0.43
N VAL A 160 -26.60 -5.13 -0.84
CA VAL A 160 -25.65 -5.13 -1.96
C VAL A 160 -24.78 -3.88 -1.87
N PRO A 161 -23.45 -4.01 -1.86
CA PRO A 161 -22.55 -2.87 -1.81
C PRO A 161 -22.67 -1.95 -3.03
N ASP A 162 -22.58 -0.65 -2.77
CA ASP A 162 -22.55 0.38 -3.79
C ASP A 162 -21.26 0.30 -4.65
N PRO A 163 -21.33 0.57 -5.97
CA PRO A 163 -20.12 0.66 -6.80
C PRO A 163 -19.19 1.76 -6.29
N ASN A 164 -17.95 1.40 -6.01
CA ASN A 164 -16.93 2.30 -5.51
C ASN A 164 -15.54 1.78 -5.91
N LEU A 165 -15.07 2.13 -7.11
CA LEU A 165 -13.73 1.78 -7.54
C LEU A 165 -12.70 2.63 -6.78
N HIS A 166 -11.81 1.98 -6.05
CA HIS A 166 -10.79 2.66 -5.25
C HIS A 166 -9.53 1.82 -5.11
N TYR A 167 -8.42 2.50 -4.83
CA TYR A 167 -7.10 1.90 -4.70
C TYR A 167 -6.56 2.19 -3.31
N HIS A 168 -6.31 1.15 -2.53
CA HIS A 168 -5.55 1.23 -1.29
C HIS A 168 -4.07 1.12 -1.63
N MET A 169 -3.36 2.25 -1.60
CA MET A 169 -1.90 2.27 -1.73
C MET A 169 -1.31 2.27 -0.33
N VAL A 170 -1.01 1.07 0.18
CA VAL A 170 -0.40 0.90 1.50
C VAL A 170 1.09 1.18 1.38
N LEU A 171 1.47 2.42 1.68
CA LEU A 171 2.83 2.91 1.70
C LEU A 171 3.52 2.41 2.98
N CYS A 172 4.31 1.35 2.84
CA CYS A 172 5.01 0.72 3.96
C CYS A 172 6.04 1.68 4.54
N ASN A 173 6.13 1.77 5.87
CA ASN A 173 7.13 2.59 6.55
C ASN A 173 8.50 1.89 6.59
N VAL A 174 8.98 1.57 5.39
CA VAL A 174 10.25 0.98 5.02
C VAL A 174 10.63 1.61 3.68
N ALA A 175 11.84 2.13 3.59
CA ALA A 175 12.40 2.71 2.39
C ALA A 175 13.85 2.26 2.22
N VAL A 176 14.29 2.20 0.96
CA VAL A 176 15.66 1.79 0.60
C VAL A 176 16.44 3.02 0.16
N ARG A 177 17.60 3.26 0.75
CA ARG A 177 18.47 4.40 0.43
C ARG A 177 19.35 4.10 -0.78
N GLU A 178 20.01 5.13 -1.30
CA GLU A 178 20.97 4.99 -2.40
C GLU A 178 22.12 4.02 -2.09
N ASP A 179 22.56 3.94 -0.83
CA ASP A 179 23.62 3.00 -0.39
C ASP A 179 23.13 1.55 -0.21
N GLY A 180 21.87 1.26 -0.55
CA GLY A 180 21.23 -0.05 -0.41
C GLY A 180 20.81 -0.40 1.03
N THR A 181 21.08 0.46 2.01
CA THR A 181 20.59 0.25 3.38
C THR A 181 19.14 0.69 3.52
N THR A 182 18.45 0.16 4.54
CA THR A 182 17.01 0.38 4.73
C THR A 182 16.71 1.19 5.98
N GLY A 183 15.58 1.89 5.98
CA GLY A 183 15.11 2.70 7.10
C GLY A 183 13.65 3.08 6.98
N THR A 184 13.15 3.90 7.89
CA THR A 184 11.85 4.55 7.75
C THR A 184 11.98 5.79 6.87
N PHE A 185 10.97 6.09 6.07
CA PHE A 185 10.89 7.38 5.37
C PHE A 185 10.45 8.50 6.34
N ASP A 186 10.68 9.77 5.98
CA ASP A 186 10.24 10.91 6.79
C ASP A 186 8.73 11.08 6.63
N ALA A 187 8.02 10.82 7.72
CA ALA A 187 6.56 10.87 7.77
C ALA A 187 6.07 12.01 8.69
N ARG A 188 6.60 13.21 8.48
CA ARG A 188 6.22 14.45 9.17
C ARG A 188 5.60 15.43 8.18
#